data_AF-A0A2P2MFD4-F1
#
_entry.id   AF-A0A2P2MFD4-F1
#
_cell.length_a   1.000
_cell.length_b   1.000
_cell.length_c   1.000
_cell.angle_alpha   90.00
_cell.angle_beta   90.00
_cell.angle_gamma   90.00
#
_symmetry.space_group_name_H-M   'P 1'
#
loop_
_entity.id
_entity.type
_entity.pdbx_description
1 polymer ?
#
loop_
_entity_poly.entity_id
_entity_poly.type
_entity_poly.pdbx_seq_one_letter_code
_entity_poly.pdbx_strand_id
1 'polypeptide(L)'
;MVYTSITKMAHPLPKKSDLDTVARRAASIANHLMVPLSLASSLGNSSTSVGLCNTSMDDSYHKIHGQVSQKEVVWRSASDESGKEFTDIIYEKAMGEGIAKITINRPERRNAFRPQTVKELMRAFNDARDDSSVGVIILTGKGTKAFCSGGDQALRTEGGYADDNDIARLNVYDLQIHRLPKPVIAMV
;
A
#
# COMPACT_ATOMS: atom_id res chain seq x y z
N MET A 1 38.35 -30.62 55.55
CA MET A 1 38.56 -31.70 54.57
C MET A 1 37.30 -32.56 54.53
N VAL A 2 36.30 -32.19 53.72
CA VAL A 2 35.20 -33.09 53.29
C VAL A 2 34.71 -32.58 51.92
N TYR A 3 34.62 -33.49 50.95
CA TYR A 3 34.37 -33.26 49.53
C TYR A 3 32.94 -32.76 49.25
N THR A 4 32.79 -31.69 48.45
CA THR A 4 31.50 -31.31 47.85
C THR A 4 31.52 -31.69 46.37
N SER A 5 30.62 -32.60 46.00
CA SER A 5 30.47 -33.15 44.65
C SER A 5 29.99 -32.08 43.66
N ILE A 6 30.71 -31.88 42.55
CA ILE A 6 30.35 -30.94 41.49
C ILE A 6 29.50 -31.71 40.46
N THR A 7 28.17 -31.57 40.53
CA THR A 7 27.27 -32.14 39.52
C THR A 7 27.32 -31.26 38.26
N LYS A 8 27.93 -31.78 37.19
CA LYS A 8 28.01 -31.13 35.87
C LYS A 8 26.63 -31.21 35.19
N MET A 9 25.85 -30.13 35.23
CA MET A 9 24.60 -30.00 34.47
C MET A 9 24.93 -29.95 32.97
N ALA A 10 24.55 -31.00 32.24
CA ALA A 10 24.62 -31.00 30.78
C ALA A 10 23.53 -30.07 30.23
N HIS A 11 23.92 -29.03 29.50
CA HIS A 11 22.97 -28.21 28.74
C HIS A 11 22.34 -29.06 27.62
N PRO A 12 21.00 -29.09 27.47
CA PRO A 12 20.36 -29.84 26.41
C PRO A 12 20.71 -29.23 25.05
N LEU A 13 21.13 -30.08 24.11
CA LEU A 13 21.38 -29.67 22.73
C LEU A 13 20.08 -29.16 22.09
N PRO A 14 20.14 -28.08 21.29
CA PRO A 14 18.96 -27.44 20.70
C PRO A 14 18.20 -28.43 19.81
N LYS A 15 16.87 -28.39 19.85
CA LYS A 15 16.02 -29.24 19.03
C LYS A 15 16.15 -28.85 17.56
N LYS A 16 16.10 -29.84 16.65
CA LYS A 16 16.26 -29.64 15.20
C LYS A 16 15.31 -28.57 14.62
N SER A 17 14.10 -28.47 15.16
CA SER A 17 13.11 -27.44 14.79
C SER A 17 13.56 -26.01 15.05
N ASP A 18 14.35 -25.80 16.11
CA ASP A 18 14.84 -24.49 16.50
C ASP A 18 15.97 -24.06 15.56
N LEU A 19 16.82 -25.00 15.14
CA LEU A 19 17.87 -24.79 14.14
C LEU A 19 17.28 -24.46 12.76
N ASP A 20 16.22 -25.16 12.36
CA ASP A 20 15.53 -24.89 11.08
C ASP A 20 14.88 -23.49 11.08
N THR A 21 14.37 -23.05 12.23
CA THR A 21 13.76 -21.72 12.38
C THR A 21 14.82 -20.62 12.37
N VAL A 22 15.96 -20.84 13.02
CA VAL A 22 17.10 -19.92 13.00
C VAL A 22 17.71 -19.83 11.59
N ALA A 23 17.84 -20.96 10.88
CA ALA A 23 18.32 -20.99 9.50
C ALA A 23 17.40 -20.23 8.54
N ARG A 24 16.06 -20.38 8.67
CA ARG A 24 15.09 -19.60 7.88
C ARG A 24 15.18 -18.10 8.15
N ARG A 25 15.35 -17.70 9.42
CA ARG A 25 15.47 -16.29 9.81
C ARG A 25 16.79 -15.67 9.32
N ALA A 26 17.89 -16.42 9.33
CA ALA A 26 19.18 -15.96 8.80
C ALA A 26 19.14 -15.75 7.27
N ALA A 27 18.49 -16.66 6.53
CA ALA A 27 18.33 -16.53 5.08
C ALA A 27 17.52 -15.28 4.67
N SER A 28 16.52 -14.91 5.47
CA SER A 28 15.73 -13.68 5.24
C SER A 28 16.53 -12.39 5.41
N ILE A 29 17.57 -12.39 6.26
CA ILE A 29 18.41 -11.21 6.52
C ILE A 29 19.46 -11.05 5.41
N ALA A 30 20.01 -12.15 4.91
CA ALA A 30 21.01 -12.13 3.83
C ALA A 30 20.44 -11.53 2.52
N ASN A 31 19.17 -11.81 2.20
CA ASN A 31 18.52 -11.27 1.00
C ASN A 31 18.27 -9.74 1.06
N HIS A 32 18.31 -9.12 2.24
CA HIS A 32 18.17 -7.66 2.37
C HIS A 32 19.50 -6.90 2.28
N LEU A 33 20.65 -7.59 2.32
CA LEU A 33 21.97 -6.96 2.43
C LEU A 33 22.80 -6.99 1.13
N MET A 34 22.29 -7.55 0.04
CA MET A 34 23.05 -7.67 -1.22
C MET A 34 22.33 -6.95 -2.38
N VAL A 35 22.80 -5.73 -2.65
CA VAL A 35 22.53 -4.99 -3.89
C VAL A 35 23.22 -5.72 -5.06
N PRO A 36 22.57 -5.96 -6.21
CA PRO A 36 23.22 -6.63 -7.32
C PRO A 36 24.12 -5.62 -8.07
N LEU A 37 25.43 -5.70 -7.87
CA LEU A 37 26.42 -5.08 -8.75
C LEU A 37 26.71 -6.05 -9.90
N SER A 38 26.21 -5.76 -11.11
CA SER A 38 26.55 -6.52 -12.31
C SER A 38 27.82 -5.97 -12.96
N LEU A 39 28.94 -6.69 -12.86
CA LEU A 39 29.94 -6.75 -13.94
C LEU A 39 30.80 -8.01 -13.79
N ALA A 40 31.02 -8.68 -14.93
CA ALA A 40 31.85 -9.85 -15.24
C ALA A 40 33.25 -9.84 -14.56
N SER A 41 34.05 -10.90 -14.42
CA SER A 41 34.14 -12.25 -15.01
C SER A 41 35.27 -13.04 -14.32
N SER A 42 35.20 -14.36 -14.43
CA SER A 42 36.30 -15.34 -14.46
C SER A 42 36.86 -15.89 -13.13
N LEU A 43 37.12 -17.20 -13.22
CA LEU A 43 37.93 -18.09 -12.38
C LEU A 43 37.24 -18.74 -11.16
N GLY A 44 36.90 -20.02 -11.37
CA GLY A 44 37.39 -21.08 -10.48
C GLY A 44 36.46 -21.56 -9.37
N ASN A 45 36.10 -22.83 -9.50
CA ASN A 45 35.73 -23.79 -8.45
C ASN A 45 34.34 -23.75 -7.81
N SER A 46 33.62 -24.85 -8.08
CA SER A 46 32.63 -25.49 -7.20
C SER A 46 31.50 -24.57 -6.74
N SER A 47 30.68 -24.14 -7.70
CA SER A 47 29.38 -23.54 -7.41
C SER A 47 28.42 -24.63 -6.96
N THR A 48 28.20 -24.73 -5.65
CA THR A 48 26.88 -25.12 -5.17
C THR A 48 25.90 -24.16 -5.84
N SER A 49 25.11 -24.69 -6.78
CA SER A 49 24.06 -23.91 -7.41
C SER A 49 23.11 -23.49 -6.30
N VAL A 50 23.24 -22.25 -5.83
CA VAL A 50 22.18 -21.58 -5.09
C VAL A 50 21.04 -21.52 -6.09
N GLY A 51 20.15 -22.50 -6.00
CA GLY A 51 18.92 -22.50 -6.78
C GLY A 51 18.24 -21.20 -6.44
N LEU A 52 18.18 -20.29 -7.42
CA LEU A 52 17.15 -19.27 -7.44
C LEU A 52 15.85 -20.02 -7.17
N CYS A 53 15.19 -19.68 -6.06
CA CYS A 53 13.87 -20.19 -5.80
C CYS A 53 12.98 -19.64 -6.92
N ASN A 54 12.84 -20.42 -7.98
CA ASN A 54 11.69 -20.30 -8.84
C ASN A 54 10.50 -20.68 -7.96
N THR A 55 9.90 -19.70 -7.28
CA THR A 55 8.48 -19.82 -6.93
C THR A 55 7.80 -20.16 -8.24
N SER A 56 7.37 -21.42 -8.30
CA SER A 56 6.76 -22.03 -9.46
C SER A 56 5.68 -21.11 -10.00
N MET A 57 5.58 -21.00 -11.32
CA MET A 57 4.44 -20.35 -11.99
C MET A 57 3.08 -20.95 -11.58
N ASP A 58 3.08 -22.07 -10.85
CA ASP A 58 1.93 -22.72 -10.21
C ASP A 58 1.74 -22.34 -8.72
N ASP A 59 1.85 -21.06 -8.38
CA ASP A 59 1.45 -20.60 -7.04
C ASP A 59 -0.05 -20.84 -6.81
N SER A 60 -0.42 -21.24 -5.58
CA SER A 60 -1.81 -21.57 -5.20
C SER A 60 -2.84 -20.49 -5.59
N TYR A 61 -2.41 -19.23 -5.63
CA TYR A 61 -3.22 -18.11 -6.10
C TYR A 61 -3.67 -18.28 -7.56
N HIS A 62 -2.77 -18.64 -8.47
CA HIS A 62 -3.08 -18.86 -9.88
C HIS A 62 -4.02 -20.05 -10.09
N LYS A 63 -3.95 -21.07 -9.23
CA LYS A 63 -4.87 -22.22 -9.27
C LYS A 63 -6.31 -21.85 -8.90
N ILE A 64 -6.49 -20.89 -8.01
CA ILE A 64 -7.81 -20.46 -7.52
C ILE A 64 -8.37 -19.32 -8.38
N HIS A 65 -7.52 -18.37 -8.76
CA HIS A 65 -7.92 -17.10 -9.39
C HIS A 65 -7.59 -17.03 -10.89
N GLY A 66 -6.92 -18.03 -11.45
CA GLY A 66 -6.50 -18.06 -12.85
C GLY A 66 -5.28 -17.18 -13.14
N GLN A 67 -5.03 -16.91 -14.43
CA GLN A 67 -3.98 -16.01 -14.87
C GLN A 67 -4.31 -14.56 -14.49
N VAL A 68 -3.44 -13.93 -13.70
CA VAL A 68 -3.49 -12.49 -13.44
C VAL A 68 -2.77 -11.77 -14.58
N SER A 69 -3.44 -10.78 -15.19
CA SER A 69 -2.82 -9.93 -16.22
C SER A 69 -1.57 -9.25 -15.67
N GLN A 70 -0.44 -9.43 -16.34
CA GLN A 70 0.82 -8.73 -16.05
C GLN A 70 0.98 -7.47 -16.92
N LYS A 71 -0.05 -7.11 -17.69
CA LYS A 71 0.00 -5.93 -18.58
C LYS A 71 0.05 -4.66 -17.74
N GLU A 72 0.79 -3.68 -18.24
CA GLU A 72 0.80 -2.36 -17.63
C GLU A 72 -0.60 -1.74 -17.68
N VAL A 73 -1.02 -1.19 -16.54
CA VAL A 73 -2.36 -0.60 -16.40
C VAL A 73 -2.40 0.74 -17.12
N VAL A 74 -3.31 0.87 -18.08
CA VAL A 74 -3.57 2.14 -18.77
C VAL A 74 -4.59 2.94 -17.97
N TRP A 75 -4.14 4.05 -17.39
CA TRP A 75 -4.97 4.99 -16.63
C TRP A 75 -5.59 6.05 -17.55
N ARG A 76 -6.87 6.38 -17.31
CA ARG A 76 -7.52 7.55 -17.93
C ARG A 76 -8.09 8.45 -16.86
N SER A 77 -7.81 9.74 -16.99
CA SER A 77 -8.43 10.77 -16.14
C SER A 77 -9.94 10.75 -16.31
N ALA A 78 -10.65 10.87 -15.19
CA ALA A 78 -12.10 10.97 -15.14
C ALA A 78 -12.51 12.34 -14.57
N SER A 79 -13.52 12.94 -15.17
CA SER A 79 -14.22 14.12 -14.63
C SER A 79 -15.49 13.69 -13.89
N ASP A 80 -16.09 14.60 -13.13
CA ASP A 80 -17.40 14.32 -12.56
C ASP A 80 -18.53 14.30 -13.61
N GLU A 81 -19.74 13.92 -13.17
CA GLU A 81 -20.97 13.91 -13.97
C GLU A 81 -21.32 15.24 -14.65
N SER A 82 -20.82 16.36 -14.10
CA SER A 82 -21.00 17.71 -14.63
C SER A 82 -19.88 18.14 -15.57
N GLY A 83 -18.89 17.28 -15.82
CA GLY A 83 -17.70 17.58 -16.62
C GLY A 83 -16.70 18.51 -15.93
N LYS A 84 -16.85 18.77 -14.63
CA LYS A 84 -15.95 19.65 -13.88
C LYS A 84 -14.69 18.91 -13.46
N GLU A 85 -13.56 19.54 -13.69
CA GLU A 85 -12.26 19.01 -13.29
C GLU A 85 -12.06 19.10 -11.77
N PHE A 86 -11.21 18.20 -11.27
CA PHE A 86 -10.80 18.17 -9.87
C PHE A 86 -9.52 18.97 -9.67
N THR A 87 -9.46 19.78 -8.62
CA THR A 87 -8.25 20.57 -8.31
C THR A 87 -7.42 19.91 -7.21
N ASP A 88 -8.09 19.45 -6.16
CA ASP A 88 -7.48 18.92 -4.94
C ASP A 88 -7.28 17.40 -5.00
N ILE A 89 -7.87 16.73 -5.99
CA ILE A 89 -7.67 15.31 -6.24
C ILE A 89 -7.35 15.05 -7.72
N ILE A 90 -6.71 13.92 -7.99
CA ILE A 90 -6.59 13.33 -9.33
C ILE A 90 -7.47 12.08 -9.32
N TYR A 91 -8.40 11.99 -10.26
CA TYR A 91 -9.29 10.86 -10.40
C TYR A 91 -9.04 10.13 -11.72
N GLU A 92 -8.71 8.84 -11.64
CA GLU A 92 -8.36 8.00 -12.78
C GLU A 92 -9.07 6.65 -12.73
N LYS A 93 -9.39 6.10 -13.90
CA LYS A 93 -9.92 4.73 -14.06
C LYS A 93 -8.96 3.89 -14.88
N ALA A 94 -8.71 2.67 -14.43
CA ALA A 94 -7.90 1.69 -15.13
C ALA A 94 -8.72 1.00 -16.23
N MET A 95 -8.29 1.14 -17.47
CA MET A 95 -9.00 0.59 -18.62
C MET A 95 -8.97 -0.94 -18.62
N GLY A 96 -10.13 -1.57 -18.45
CA GLY A 96 -10.28 -3.03 -18.50
C GLY A 96 -9.94 -3.80 -17.22
N GLU A 97 -9.48 -3.11 -16.17
CA GLU A 97 -9.08 -3.74 -14.89
C GLU A 97 -10.12 -3.55 -13.78
N GLY A 98 -11.11 -2.68 -13.99
CA GLY A 98 -12.17 -2.39 -13.02
C GLY A 98 -11.69 -1.71 -11.74
N ILE A 99 -10.61 -0.91 -11.85
CA ILE A 99 -10.01 -0.17 -10.75
C ILE A 99 -10.24 1.32 -10.94
N ALA A 100 -10.79 1.98 -9.94
CA ALA A 100 -10.77 3.44 -9.83
C ALA A 100 -9.65 3.85 -8.86
N LYS A 101 -8.91 4.91 -9.16
CA LYS A 101 -7.85 5.44 -8.30
C LYS A 101 -8.10 6.91 -8.05
N ILE A 102 -8.21 7.26 -6.78
CA ILE A 102 -8.41 8.62 -6.28
C ILE A 102 -7.16 9.01 -5.52
N THR A 103 -6.47 10.06 -5.99
CA THR A 103 -5.22 10.55 -5.40
C THR A 103 -5.44 11.95 -4.83
N ILE A 104 -5.20 12.17 -3.54
CA ILE A 104 -5.20 13.52 -2.96
C ILE A 104 -4.00 14.28 -3.53
N ASN A 105 -4.24 15.44 -4.14
CA ASN A 105 -3.28 16.24 -4.90
C ASN A 105 -2.93 17.55 -4.18
N ARG A 106 -2.48 17.44 -2.92
CA ARG A 106 -2.01 18.60 -2.13
C ARG A 106 -0.67 18.32 -1.43
N PRO A 107 0.36 17.86 -2.16
CA PRO A 107 1.62 17.37 -1.55
C PRO A 107 2.36 18.44 -0.73
N GLU A 108 2.21 19.72 -1.09
CA GLU A 108 2.76 20.88 -0.39
C GLU A 108 2.18 21.06 1.01
N ARG A 109 0.97 20.56 1.26
CA ARG A 109 0.32 20.50 2.58
C ARG A 109 0.24 19.08 3.12
N ARG A 110 1.15 18.18 2.71
CA ARG A 110 1.15 16.76 3.12
C ARG A 110 -0.20 16.07 2.88
N ASN A 111 -0.86 16.44 1.78
CA ASN A 111 -2.17 15.93 1.40
C ASN A 111 -3.25 16.16 2.47
N ALA A 112 -3.14 17.24 3.26
CA ALA A 112 -4.20 17.64 4.18
C ALA A 112 -5.50 17.97 3.41
N PHE A 113 -6.65 17.61 3.96
CA PHE A 113 -7.94 17.94 3.36
C PHE A 113 -8.48 19.29 3.82
N ARG A 114 -9.17 19.97 2.91
CA ARG A 114 -10.03 21.14 3.16
C ARG A 114 -11.47 20.83 2.73
N PRO A 115 -12.47 21.69 3.00
CA PRO A 115 -13.84 21.43 2.56
C PRO A 115 -13.98 21.13 1.06
N GLN A 116 -13.21 21.84 0.21
CA GLN A 116 -13.16 21.56 -1.22
C GLN A 116 -12.67 20.13 -1.53
N THR A 117 -11.59 19.68 -0.90
CA THR A 117 -11.06 18.32 -1.06
C THR A 117 -12.11 17.27 -0.72
N VAL A 118 -12.87 17.46 0.37
CA VAL A 118 -13.94 16.53 0.76
C VAL A 118 -15.07 16.53 -0.26
N LYS A 119 -15.53 17.70 -0.75
CA LYS A 119 -16.54 17.80 -1.82
C LYS A 119 -16.09 17.06 -3.09
N GLU A 120 -14.82 17.20 -3.47
CA GLU A 120 -14.24 16.50 -4.62
C GLU A 120 -14.17 14.99 -4.43
N LEU A 121 -13.69 14.54 -3.27
CA LEU A 121 -13.67 13.12 -2.92
C LEU A 121 -15.06 12.50 -2.95
N MET A 122 -16.08 13.18 -2.40
CA MET A 122 -17.48 12.71 -2.45
C MET A 122 -17.95 12.49 -3.89
N ARG A 123 -17.69 13.44 -4.79
CA ARG A 123 -18.07 13.32 -6.21
C ARG A 123 -17.36 12.14 -6.87
N ALA A 124 -16.05 11.98 -6.67
CA ALA A 124 -15.29 10.86 -7.22
C ALA A 124 -15.73 9.50 -6.65
N PHE A 125 -16.05 9.43 -5.35
CA PHE A 125 -16.59 8.20 -4.74
C PHE A 125 -17.98 7.85 -5.26
N ASN A 126 -18.85 8.84 -5.49
CA ASN A 126 -20.18 8.62 -6.06
C ASN A 126 -20.08 8.13 -7.52
N ASP A 127 -19.25 8.78 -8.34
CA ASP A 127 -19.02 8.31 -9.72
C ASP A 127 -18.45 6.87 -9.73
N ALA A 128 -17.43 6.60 -8.90
CA ALA A 128 -16.87 5.26 -8.77
C ALA A 128 -17.88 4.23 -8.24
N ARG A 129 -18.85 4.65 -7.41
CA ARG A 129 -19.91 3.79 -6.88
C ARG A 129 -20.89 3.40 -7.98
N ASP A 130 -21.32 4.34 -8.79
CA ASP A 130 -22.37 4.14 -9.79
C ASP A 130 -21.84 3.52 -11.09
N ASP A 131 -20.53 3.62 -11.35
CA ASP A 131 -19.88 2.97 -12.50
C ASP A 131 -19.76 1.45 -12.33
N SER A 132 -20.59 0.68 -13.04
CA SER A 132 -20.58 -0.79 -12.97
C SER A 132 -19.29 -1.45 -13.45
N SER A 133 -18.44 -0.73 -14.19
CA SER A 133 -17.12 -1.25 -14.62
C SER A 133 -16.11 -1.24 -13.48
N VAL A 134 -16.30 -0.40 -12.45
CA VAL A 134 -15.43 -0.31 -11.28
C VAL A 134 -15.85 -1.34 -10.23
N GLY A 135 -14.93 -2.25 -9.88
CA GLY A 135 -15.08 -3.22 -8.80
C GLY A 135 -14.36 -2.84 -7.52
N VAL A 136 -13.30 -2.04 -7.60
CA VAL A 136 -12.48 -1.62 -6.44
C VAL A 136 -12.00 -0.18 -6.58
N ILE A 137 -11.85 0.51 -5.44
CA ILE A 137 -11.36 1.88 -5.39
C ILE A 137 -10.04 1.92 -4.62
N ILE A 138 -9.01 2.53 -5.20
CA ILE A 138 -7.75 2.83 -4.54
C ILE A 138 -7.79 4.29 -4.10
N LEU A 139 -7.54 4.54 -2.81
CA LEU A 139 -7.33 5.88 -2.28
C LEU A 139 -5.85 6.05 -1.91
N THR A 140 -5.21 7.10 -2.39
CA THR A 140 -3.79 7.39 -2.11
C THR A 140 -3.51 8.90 -2.02
N GLY A 141 -2.30 9.26 -1.63
CA GLY A 141 -1.80 10.63 -1.62
C GLY A 141 -0.75 10.85 -2.70
N LYS A 142 -0.70 12.04 -3.29
CA LYS A 142 0.32 12.37 -4.29
C LYS A 142 1.69 12.52 -3.63
N GLY A 143 2.70 12.01 -4.31
CA GLY A 143 4.10 12.10 -3.90
C GLY A 143 4.45 11.07 -2.81
N THR A 144 5.65 11.19 -2.25
CA THR A 144 6.24 10.18 -1.36
C THR A 144 6.26 10.57 0.12
N LYS A 145 5.78 11.78 0.45
CA LYS A 145 5.94 12.36 1.79
C LYS A 145 4.84 11.96 2.77
N ALA A 146 3.60 11.85 2.29
CA ALA A 146 2.45 11.55 3.13
C ALA A 146 1.28 11.06 2.28
N PHE A 147 0.57 10.05 2.78
CA PHE A 147 -0.75 9.68 2.29
C PHE A 147 -1.76 10.83 2.49
N CYS A 148 -2.01 11.20 3.76
CA CYS A 148 -2.85 12.33 4.15
C CYS A 148 -2.52 12.71 5.61
N SER A 149 -2.38 13.99 5.91
CA SER A 149 -2.10 14.48 7.27
C SER A 149 -3.35 14.92 8.06
N GLY A 150 -4.56 14.56 7.62
CA GLY A 150 -5.81 15.01 8.23
C GLY A 150 -6.28 16.37 7.72
N GLY A 151 -6.97 17.15 8.55
CA GLY A 151 -7.50 18.45 8.14
C GLY A 151 -6.44 19.54 8.11
N ASP A 152 -6.49 20.41 7.09
CA ASP A 152 -5.56 21.52 6.89
C ASP A 152 -5.70 22.56 8.01
N GLN A 153 -4.77 22.55 8.95
CA GLN A 153 -4.82 23.39 10.15
C GLN A 153 -4.81 24.89 9.84
N ALA A 154 -4.33 25.30 8.66
CA ALA A 154 -4.35 26.71 8.27
C ALA A 154 -5.78 27.25 8.03
N LEU A 155 -6.76 26.37 7.84
CA LEU A 155 -8.16 26.72 7.57
C LEU A 155 -9.06 26.45 8.79
N ARG A 156 -8.48 26.14 9.95
CA ARG A 156 -9.20 25.85 11.17
C ARG A 156 -9.58 27.15 11.89
N THR A 157 -10.88 27.37 12.04
CA THR A 157 -11.49 28.46 12.83
C THR A 157 -12.13 27.89 14.10
N GLU A 158 -12.70 28.75 14.95
CA GLU A 158 -13.45 28.31 16.15
C GLU A 158 -14.63 27.39 15.80
N GLY A 159 -15.24 27.59 14.63
CA GLY A 159 -16.38 26.80 14.15
C GLY A 159 -16.02 25.49 13.45
N GLY A 160 -14.74 25.21 13.20
CA GLY A 160 -14.28 24.05 12.43
C GLY A 160 -13.43 24.45 11.24
N TYR A 161 -13.47 23.70 10.14
CA TYR A 161 -12.72 24.07 8.93
C TYR A 161 -13.62 24.88 8.00
N ALA A 162 -13.25 26.13 7.78
CA ALA A 162 -13.99 27.06 6.92
C ALA A 162 -13.63 26.86 5.44
N ASP A 163 -14.62 27.04 4.57
CA ASP A 163 -14.39 27.23 3.13
C ASP A 163 -14.32 28.73 2.79
N ASP A 164 -14.13 29.07 1.51
CA ASP A 164 -13.99 30.46 1.07
C ASP A 164 -15.24 31.33 1.36
N ASN A 165 -16.38 30.73 1.73
CA ASN A 165 -17.60 31.42 2.15
C ASN A 165 -17.76 31.49 3.68
N ASP A 166 -16.71 31.16 4.43
CA ASP A 166 -16.65 31.11 5.89
C ASP A 166 -17.66 30.13 6.55
N ILE A 167 -18.13 29.16 5.77
CA ILE A 167 -19.03 28.13 6.27
C ILE A 167 -18.19 26.98 6.82
N ALA A 168 -18.12 26.88 8.15
CA ALA A 168 -17.42 25.80 8.84
C ALA A 168 -18.22 24.48 8.79
N ARG A 169 -18.21 23.80 7.64
CA ARG A 169 -18.90 22.52 7.43
C ARG A 169 -17.97 21.46 6.86
N LEU A 170 -16.98 21.08 7.65
CA LEU A 170 -16.18 19.90 7.35
C LEU A 170 -16.60 18.73 8.23
N ASN A 171 -17.39 17.84 7.67
CA ASN A 171 -17.64 16.55 8.27
C ASN A 171 -17.00 15.46 7.41
N VAL A 172 -15.91 14.87 7.89
CA VAL A 172 -15.23 13.77 7.19
C VAL A 172 -16.15 12.55 7.03
N TYR A 173 -17.15 12.39 7.90
CA TYR A 173 -18.16 11.34 7.75
C TYR A 173 -19.05 11.52 6.52
N ASP A 174 -19.10 12.71 5.92
CA ASP A 174 -19.85 12.94 4.67
C ASP A 174 -19.28 12.17 3.49
N LEU A 175 -18.01 11.73 3.57
CA LEU A 175 -17.40 10.85 2.57
C LEU A 175 -18.11 9.48 2.49
N GLN A 176 -18.82 9.07 3.54
CA GLN A 176 -19.60 7.82 3.61
C GLN A 176 -18.89 6.57 3.05
N ILE A 177 -17.56 6.51 3.14
CA ILE A 177 -16.74 5.41 2.59
C ILE A 177 -17.21 4.05 3.13
N HIS A 178 -17.61 3.99 4.40
CA HIS A 178 -18.12 2.80 5.07
C HIS A 178 -19.47 2.28 4.51
N ARG A 179 -20.18 3.07 3.70
CA ARG A 179 -21.45 2.69 3.06
C ARG A 179 -21.29 2.35 1.58
N LEU A 180 -20.09 2.48 1.03
CA LEU A 180 -19.85 2.15 -0.36
C LEU A 180 -20.03 0.64 -0.56
N PRO A 181 -20.77 0.20 -1.60
CA PRO A 181 -20.94 -1.21 -1.90
C PRO A 181 -19.70 -1.83 -2.58
N LYS A 182 -18.57 -1.12 -2.59
CA LYS A 182 -17.33 -1.50 -3.26
C LYS A 182 -16.16 -1.39 -2.27
N PRO A 183 -15.22 -2.35 -2.28
CA PRO A 183 -14.04 -2.28 -1.44
C PRO A 183 -13.19 -1.04 -1.78
N VAL A 184 -12.70 -0.39 -0.72
CA VAL A 184 -11.75 0.74 -0.83
C VAL A 184 -10.42 0.33 -0.20
N ILE A 185 -9.35 0.40 -0.98
CA ILE A 185 -7.99 0.06 -0.57
C ILE A 185 -7.22 1.37 -0.37
N ALA A 186 -6.71 1.58 0.83
CA ALA A 186 -5.75 2.65 1.08
C ALA A 186 -4.35 2.21 0.65
N MET A 187 -3.71 3.00 -0.21
CA MET A 187 -2.30 2.85 -0.58
C MET A 187 -1.52 3.98 0.11
N VAL A 188 -0.82 3.61 1.19
CA VAL A 188 -0.22 4.53 2.19
C VAL A 188 1.28 4.64 2.03
#